data_AF-A0A1F6G9T8-F1
#
_entry.id   AF-A0A1F6G9T8-F1
#
_cell.length_a   1.000
_cell.length_b   1.000
_cell.length_c   1.000
_cell.angle_alpha   90.00
_cell.angle_beta   90.00
_cell.angle_gamma   90.00
#
_symmetry.space_group_name_H-M   'P 1'
#
loop_
_entity.id
_entity.type
_entity.pdbx_description
1 polymer ?
#
loop_
_entity_poly.entity_id
_entity_poly.type
_entity_poly.pdbx_seq_one_letter_code
_entity_poly.pdbx_strand_id
1 'polypeptide(L)'
;MSWENALAYCEGLNLAGQTDWRIPHIDELKSLVNPTKSTPPNIDTTAFGSAVSTYYWASYSRDKPLAWRVYFGRGFGPQDLTSRFQVRCVL
;
A
#
# COMPACT_ATOMS: atom_id res chain seq x y z
N MET A 1 -7.11 -8.10 1.92
CA MET A 1 -7.25 -8.10 3.39
C MET A 1 -7.93 -6.80 3.82
N SER A 2 -8.67 -6.81 4.94
CA SER A 2 -9.18 -5.57 5.55
C SER A 2 -8.02 -4.69 6.01
N TRP A 3 -8.31 -3.44 6.35
CA TRP A 3 -7.33 -2.54 6.92
C TRP A 3 -6.74 -3.09 8.23
N GLU A 4 -7.57 -3.59 9.15
CA GLU A 4 -7.08 -4.11 10.44
C GLU A 4 -6.18 -5.33 10.24
N ASN A 5 -6.54 -6.21 9.30
CA ASN A 5 -5.71 -7.37 8.98
C ASN A 5 -4.39 -6.96 8.31
N ALA A 6 -4.38 -5.90 7.50
CA ALA A 6 -3.16 -5.35 6.93
C ALA A 6 -2.25 -4.74 8.00
N LEU A 7 -2.84 -4.08 9.00
CA LEU A 7 -2.11 -3.47 10.10
C LEU A 7 -1.45 -4.55 10.94
N ALA A 8 -2.23 -5.53 11.40
CA ALA A 8 -1.73 -6.67 12.17
C ALA A 8 -0.68 -7.47 11.38
N TYR A 9 -0.85 -7.62 10.06
CA TYR A 9 0.14 -8.28 9.22
C TYR A 9 1.47 -7.54 9.19
N CYS A 10 1.46 -6.20 9.00
CA CYS A 10 2.71 -5.44 8.99
C CYS A 10 3.36 -5.38 10.37
N GLU A 11 2.61 -5.07 11.43
CA GLU A 11 3.17 -4.98 12.79
C GLU A 11 3.68 -6.34 13.32
N GLY A 12 3.16 -7.45 12.82
CA GLY A 12 3.63 -8.79 13.15
C GLY A 12 4.74 -9.32 12.24
N LEU A 13 5.17 -8.57 11.22
CA LEU A 13 6.15 -9.04 10.25
C LEU A 13 7.55 -9.06 10.86
N ASN A 14 8.21 -10.21 10.78
CA ASN A 14 9.65 -10.34 11.03
C ASN A 14 10.31 -10.78 9.73
N LEU A 15 10.96 -9.83 9.06
CA LEU A 15 11.57 -10.03 7.75
C LEU A 15 12.91 -9.31 7.69
N ALA A 16 13.93 -10.00 7.18
CA ALA A 16 15.30 -9.49 7.04
C ALA A 16 15.90 -8.94 8.36
N GLY A 17 15.49 -9.49 9.51
CA GLY A 17 15.96 -9.06 10.84
C GLY A 17 15.26 -7.81 11.39
N GLN A 18 14.28 -7.26 10.68
CA GLN A 18 13.51 -6.09 11.09
C GLN A 18 12.12 -6.49 11.58
N THR A 19 11.60 -5.73 12.56
CA THR A 19 10.32 -6.00 13.25
C THR A 19 9.42 -4.78 13.39
N ASP A 20 9.88 -3.62 12.95
CA ASP A 20 9.23 -2.32 12.97
C ASP A 20 8.46 -2.03 11.68
N TRP A 21 8.00 -3.08 11.00
CA TRP A 21 7.24 -2.96 9.77
C TRP A 21 5.86 -2.34 10.03
N ARG A 22 5.47 -1.40 9.17
CA ARG A 22 4.21 -0.64 9.25
C ARG A 22 3.51 -0.58 7.90
N ILE A 23 2.23 -0.21 7.91
CA ILE A 23 1.54 0.17 6.67
C ILE A 23 2.17 1.47 6.14
N PRO A 24 2.51 1.55 4.84
CA PRO A 24 3.12 2.72 4.24
C PRO A 24 2.20 3.93 4.31
N HIS A 25 2.77 5.11 4.51
CA HIS A 25 2.08 6.37 4.33
C HIS A 25 1.67 6.54 2.86
N ILE A 26 0.59 7.28 2.60
CA ILE A 26 0.13 7.54 1.23
C ILE A 26 1.23 8.12 0.33
N ASP A 27 2.06 9.01 0.86
CA ASP A 27 3.14 9.64 0.09
C ASP A 27 4.25 8.66 -0.29
N GLU A 28 4.51 7.65 0.55
CA GLU A 28 5.45 6.58 0.23
C GLU A 28 4.94 5.73 -0.94
N LEU A 29 3.65 5.37 -0.96
CA LEU A 29 3.10 4.64 -2.10
C LEU A 29 3.00 5.48 -3.37
N LYS A 30 2.74 6.78 -3.24
CA LYS A 30 2.71 7.71 -4.38
C LYS A 30 4.08 7.88 -5.02
N SER A 31 5.16 7.91 -4.24
CA SER A 31 6.52 8.04 -4.78
C SER A 31 6.94 6.83 -5.62
N LEU A 32 6.32 5.66 -5.38
CA LEU A 32 6.52 4.45 -6.19
C LEU A 32 5.79 4.49 -7.55
N VAL A 33 4.84 5.42 -7.74
CA VAL A 33 4.10 5.52 -9.00
C VAL A 33 5.03 6.04 -10.09
N ASN A 34 5.23 5.23 -11.12
CA ASN A 34 5.98 5.63 -12.31
C ASN A 34 5.00 6.14 -13.40
N PRO A 35 4.90 7.46 -13.63
CA PRO A 35 3.97 8.04 -14.58
C PRO A 35 4.38 7.84 -16.05
N THR A 36 5.62 7.40 -16.33
CA THR A 36 6.09 7.19 -17.71
C THR A 36 5.59 5.86 -18.29
N LYS A 37 5.05 4.97 -17.46
CA LYS A 37 4.47 3.70 -17.91
C LYS A 37 3.06 3.93 -18.45
N SER A 38 2.85 3.57 -19.71
CA SER A 38 1.54 3.65 -20.38
C SER A 38 0.61 2.49 -20.01
N THR A 39 1.17 1.38 -19.50
CA THR A 39 0.43 0.17 -19.14
C THR A 39 0.68 -0.20 -17.67
N PRO A 40 -0.38 -0.45 -16.87
CA PRO A 40 -0.22 -0.88 -15.50
C PRO A 40 0.53 -2.22 -15.35
N PRO A 41 1.19 -2.46 -14.20
CA PRO A 41 1.28 -1.55 -13.07
C PRO A 41 2.32 -0.44 -13.30
N ASN A 42 1.91 0.78 -12.95
CA ASN A 42 2.67 2.02 -13.01
C ASN A 42 3.64 2.11 -11.82
N ILE A 43 4.53 1.13 -11.71
CA ILE A 43 5.58 0.98 -10.71
C ILE A 43 6.77 0.30 -11.38
N ASP A 44 7.98 0.51 -10.87
CA ASP A 44 9.13 -0.27 -11.31
C ASP A 44 9.02 -1.73 -10.81
N THR A 45 8.62 -2.63 -11.69
CA THR A 45 8.45 -4.06 -11.39
C THR A 45 9.77 -4.81 -11.25
N THR A 46 10.87 -4.22 -11.73
CA THR A 46 12.22 -4.79 -11.60
C THR A 46 12.74 -4.57 -10.18
N ALA A 47 12.54 -3.36 -9.64
CA ALA A 47 12.90 -3.02 -8.26
C ALA A 47 11.87 -3.57 -7.24
N PHE A 48 10.58 -3.50 -7.57
CA PHE A 48 9.48 -3.91 -6.70
C PHE A 48 8.76 -5.14 -7.26
N GLY A 49 9.45 -6.28 -7.24
CA GLY A 49 8.89 -7.57 -7.66
C GLY A 49 7.52 -7.84 -7.01
N SER A 50 6.68 -8.64 -7.68
CA SER A 50 5.29 -8.97 -7.31
C SER A 50 4.28 -7.81 -7.31
N ALA A 51 4.65 -6.61 -7.77
CA ALA A 51 3.70 -5.51 -7.83
C ALA A 51 2.71 -5.77 -8.95
N VAL A 52 1.42 -5.82 -8.61
CA VAL A 52 0.33 -6.02 -9.58
C VAL A 52 -0.51 -4.76 -9.64
N SER A 53 -1.25 -4.59 -10.74
CA SER A 53 -2.17 -3.47 -10.88
C SER A 53 -3.40 -3.72 -10.00
N THR A 54 -3.29 -3.40 -8.71
CA THR A 54 -4.37 -3.47 -7.73
C THR A 54 -4.25 -2.34 -6.71
N TYR A 55 -5.23 -2.25 -5.82
CA TYR A 55 -5.24 -1.30 -4.72
C TYR A 55 -4.37 -1.80 -3.58
N TYR A 56 -3.58 -0.88 -3.03
CA TYR A 56 -2.74 -1.08 -1.87
C TYR A 56 -3.17 -0.15 -0.75
N TRP A 57 -3.25 -0.68 0.46
CA TRP A 57 -3.52 0.08 1.67
C TRP A 57 -2.40 1.06 1.98
N ALA A 58 -2.78 2.30 2.34
CA ALA A 58 -1.90 3.36 2.76
C ALA A 58 -2.44 4.04 4.03
N SER A 59 -1.55 4.37 4.96
CA SER A 59 -1.87 5.08 6.19
C SER A 59 -1.96 6.58 5.92
N TYR A 60 -3.03 7.18 6.42
CA TYR A 60 -3.15 8.62 6.68
C TYR A 60 -4.33 8.82 7.64
N SER A 61 -4.15 9.68 8.63
CA SER A 61 -5.19 10.00 9.62
C SER A 61 -5.67 11.44 9.44
N ARG A 62 -7.00 11.61 9.44
CA ARG A 62 -7.68 12.78 10.00
C ARG A 62 -9.09 12.44 10.48
N ASP A 63 -9.81 11.54 9.81
CA ASP A 63 -11.16 11.12 10.20
C ASP A 63 -11.37 9.61 10.05
N LYS A 64 -11.69 8.91 11.14
CA LYS A 64 -12.22 7.53 11.08
C LYS A 64 -13.66 7.59 10.55
N PRO A 65 -14.14 6.60 9.77
CA PRO A 65 -13.62 5.24 9.61
C PRO A 65 -13.05 4.94 8.22
N LEU A 66 -12.20 5.82 7.66
CA LEU A 66 -11.62 5.59 6.32
C LEU A 66 -10.09 5.47 6.39
N ALA A 67 -9.53 4.66 5.51
CA ALA A 67 -8.09 4.59 5.24
C ALA A 67 -7.80 4.86 3.77
N TRP A 68 -6.57 5.24 3.43
CA TRP A 68 -6.23 5.54 2.04
C TRP A 68 -5.87 4.29 1.27
N ARG A 69 -6.17 4.30 -0.01
CA ARG A 69 -5.68 3.31 -0.97
C ARG A 69 -4.97 3.99 -2.13
N VAL A 70 -3.96 3.34 -2.67
CA VAL A 70 -3.26 3.74 -3.89
C VAL A 70 -3.41 2.64 -4.93
N TYR A 71 -3.76 3.02 -6.16
CA TYR A 71 -3.84 2.10 -7.29
C TYR A 71 -2.66 2.30 -8.23
N PHE A 72 -1.84 1.26 -8.40
CA PHE A 72 -0.77 1.28 -9.40
C PHE A 72 -1.29 1.15 -10.85
N GLY A 73 -2.58 1.37 -11.13
CA GLY A 73 -3.08 1.60 -12.49
C GLY A 73 -3.49 3.05 -12.74
N ARG A 74 -4.11 3.71 -11.75
CA ARG A 74 -4.35 5.16 -11.68
C ARG A 74 -5.09 5.57 -10.41
N GLY A 75 -4.59 6.59 -9.71
CA GLY A 75 -5.37 7.29 -8.68
C GLY A 75 -5.25 6.71 -7.26
N PHE A 76 -5.77 7.49 -6.32
CA PHE A 76 -5.70 7.25 -4.88
C PHE A 76 -6.89 7.93 -4.21
N GLY A 77 -7.34 7.42 -3.07
CA GLY A 77 -8.54 7.92 -2.41
C GLY A 77 -8.75 7.29 -1.03
N PRO A 78 -9.62 7.87 -0.19
CA PRO A 78 -10.09 7.20 1.01
C PRO A 78 -10.98 6.00 0.65
N GLN A 79 -11.04 5.03 1.55
CA GLN A 79 -11.87 3.82 1.44
C GLN A 79 -12.25 3.31 2.83
N ASP A 80 -13.43 2.70 2.92
CA ASP A 80 -13.89 1.94 4.09
C ASP A 80 -12.94 0.80 4.49
N LEU A 81 -12.67 0.69 5.80
CA LEU A 81 -11.70 -0.25 6.41
C LEU A 81 -11.99 -1.72 6.13
N THR A 82 -13.25 -2.09 5.86
CA THR A 82 -13.66 -3.47 5.57
C THR A 82 -13.31 -3.93 4.15
N SER A 83 -12.94 -2.99 3.28
CA SER A 83 -12.56 -3.28 1.89
C SER A 83 -11.35 -4.21 1.81
N ARG A 84 -11.24 -4.99 0.74
CA ARG A 84 -10.17 -5.99 0.60
C ARG A 84 -9.12 -5.54 -0.41
N PHE A 85 -7.98 -5.07 0.10
CA PHE A 85 -6.83 -4.66 -0.72
C PHE A 85 -5.55 -5.41 -0.35
N GLN A 86 -4.47 -5.17 -1.09
CA GLN A 86 -3.13 -5.66 -0.74
C GLN A 86 -2.41 -4.65 0.15
N VAL A 87 -1.29 -5.05 0.74
CA VAL A 87 -0.41 -4.17 1.52
C VAL A 87 1.04 -4.47 1.16
N ARG A 88 1.87 -3.44 1.15
CA ARG A 88 3.33 -3.52 1.02
C ARG A 88 3.93 -2.84 2.23
N CYS A 89 4.25 -3.63 3.25
CA CYS A 89 4.80 -3.08 4.48
C CYS A 89 6.13 -2.37 4.21
N VAL A 90 6.38 -1.31 4.96
CA VAL A 90 7.62 -0.53 4.93
C VAL A 90 8.19 -0.46 6.35
N LEU A 91 9.49 -0.16 6.46
CA LEU A 91 10.13 0.19 7.72
C LEU A 91 9.83 1.67 8.03
#